data_AF-A0A2G8T143-F1
#
_entry.id   AF-A0A2G8T143-F1
#
_cell.length_a   1.000
_cell.length_b   1.000
_cell.length_c   1.000
_cell.angle_alpha   90.00
_cell.angle_beta   90.00
_cell.angle_gamma   90.00
#
_symmetry.space_group_name_H-M   'P 1'
#
loop_
_entity.id
_entity.type
_entity.pdbx_description
1 polymer ?
#
loop_
_entity_poly.entity_id
_entity_poly.type
_entity_poly.pdbx_seq_one_letter_code
_entity_poly.pdbx_strand_id
1 'polypeptide(L)'
;MNALKRYTRTLLCSVGFLGAALVAGCGGGDQGRDPILGLPAAVPVTLTSIAVTPQAPTLQIGAARALLVTATYSDTTTANVTSASTFVSATPAVATVSGSGVVSGVAAGSSTVTASYQGLSAGTNATVVAVTLTSIAVTPATATIGVNTSQQFIAIATYADNSTGNITSSAAWTSSNTAVATVLPTGVATGLSAGTTTITASSASKSGSAVLTVTAALPLPPSAPVDLGRATNFAVLAGTSLTNNSGGTTLIGGDVGSPSQTTDPKQDPGFTNYKSGAPLDNALADLQVAISDANGRTCDVNFAGGIDLGGATLAPGVYCYAGSINLTGTLTLSGSGVYIFRTATTLNTTANSIVQLLNGATAANVTWVPVGPTTLGANSVFKGSILGKAAAITVGDNTTLLSGRVLSGAAVTLRNNQIAK
;
A
#
# COMPACT_ATOMS: atom_id res chain seq x y z
N MET A 1 18.59 -7.59 40.01
CA MET A 1 18.38 -6.21 40.51
C MET A 1 16.88 -5.98 40.45
N ASN A 2 16.15 -6.17 41.55
CA ASN A 2 15.83 -5.12 42.55
C ASN A 2 15.37 -3.83 41.85
N ALA A 3 14.21 -3.22 42.12
CA ALA A 3 13.32 -3.28 43.26
C ALA A 3 12.08 -2.39 43.00
N LEU A 4 10.94 -2.71 43.66
CA LEU A 4 9.93 -1.83 44.30
C LEU A 4 9.48 -0.53 43.57
N LYS A 5 8.19 -0.12 43.54
CA LYS A 5 7.26 0.01 44.68
C LYS A 5 5.86 0.51 44.20
N ARG A 6 4.81 -0.18 44.68
CA ARG A 6 3.53 0.27 45.28
C ARG A 6 2.73 1.42 44.63
N TYR A 7 1.43 1.17 44.39
CA TYR A 7 0.31 1.73 45.18
C TYR A 7 -1.02 1.03 44.80
N THR A 8 -1.50 0.16 45.69
CA THR A 8 -2.91 -0.31 45.70
C THR A 8 -3.48 -0.01 47.07
N ARG A 9 -4.58 0.73 47.12
CA ARG A 9 -5.30 1.11 48.34
C ARG A 9 -6.44 0.10 48.57
N THR A 10 -6.35 -0.61 49.70
CA THR A 10 -7.40 -1.48 50.24
C THR A 10 -8.06 -0.75 51.40
N LEU A 11 -9.40 -0.78 51.49
CA LEU A 11 -10.18 -0.50 52.71
C LEU A 11 -11.37 -1.47 52.69
N LEU A 12 -11.28 -2.62 53.37
CA LEU A 12 -11.72 -2.93 54.74
C LEU A 12 -13.23 -2.79 54.99
N CYS A 13 -13.87 -3.91 55.33
CA CYS A 13 -14.67 -4.15 56.56
C CYS A 13 -15.43 -5.47 56.38
N SER A 14 -14.94 -6.58 56.94
CA SER A 14 -15.13 -7.04 58.34
C SER A 14 -16.52 -7.65 58.57
N VAL A 15 -16.48 -8.97 58.70
CA VAL A 15 -17.58 -9.89 59.01
C VAL A 15 -17.85 -9.89 60.52
N GLY A 16 -19.13 -9.87 60.86
CA GLY A 16 -19.71 -9.97 62.21
C GLY A 16 -21.05 -9.24 62.18
N PHE A 17 -22.19 -9.76 62.64
CA PHE A 17 -22.42 -10.53 63.86
C PHE A 17 -23.91 -10.97 63.91
N LEU A 18 -24.29 -11.61 65.02
CA LEU A 18 -25.63 -11.83 65.60
C LEU A 18 -26.35 -13.10 65.11
N GLY A 19 -26.56 -14.16 65.90
CA GLY A 19 -26.70 -14.21 67.37
C GLY A 19 -28.16 -13.96 67.76
N ALA A 20 -28.98 -15.01 67.69
CA ALA A 20 -30.36 -15.01 68.17
C ALA A 20 -30.38 -15.29 69.68
N ALA A 21 -30.94 -14.37 70.47
CA ALA A 21 -31.24 -14.55 71.88
C ALA A 21 -32.71 -14.23 72.14
N LEU A 22 -33.40 -15.22 72.72
CA LEU A 22 -34.78 -15.15 73.21
C LEU A 22 -34.92 -14.20 74.40
N VAL A 23 -36.09 -13.57 74.49
CA VAL A 23 -36.57 -12.82 75.67
C VAL A 23 -37.69 -13.60 76.38
N ALA A 24 -37.60 -13.60 77.71
CA ALA A 24 -38.63 -13.75 78.76
C ALA A 24 -39.42 -15.08 78.88
N GLY A 25 -38.94 -15.96 79.75
CA GLY A 25 -39.28 -15.94 81.19
C GLY A 25 -40.76 -15.89 81.62
N CYS A 26 -41.15 -16.99 82.28
CA CYS A 26 -41.92 -17.09 83.53
C CYS A 26 -43.46 -17.28 83.49
N GLY A 27 -43.86 -18.51 83.85
CA GLY A 27 -44.74 -18.73 85.00
C GLY A 27 -46.23 -18.95 84.72
N GLY A 28 -46.74 -20.11 85.14
CA GLY A 28 -48.18 -20.29 85.40
C GLY A 28 -48.69 -21.68 85.04
N GLY A 29 -48.81 -22.55 86.04
CA GLY A 29 -49.48 -23.83 85.90
C GLY A 29 -51.01 -23.72 85.94
N ASP A 30 -51.61 -24.76 85.39
CA ASP A 30 -52.81 -25.45 85.85
C ASP A 30 -54.22 -24.84 85.62
N GLN A 31 -55.12 -25.78 85.27
CA GLN A 31 -56.59 -25.76 85.32
C GLN A 31 -57.41 -24.93 84.31
N GLY A 32 -58.07 -25.67 83.39
CA GLY A 32 -59.52 -25.62 83.33
C GLY A 32 -60.21 -24.92 82.14
N ARG A 33 -61.08 -25.71 81.48
CA ARG A 33 -62.39 -25.37 80.89
C ARG A 33 -62.46 -24.72 79.50
N ASP A 34 -62.79 -25.58 78.51
CA ASP A 34 -63.81 -25.52 77.42
C ASP A 34 -64.06 -24.20 76.63
N PRO A 35 -64.89 -24.21 75.55
CA PRO A 35 -64.43 -24.36 74.17
C PRO A 35 -64.90 -23.18 73.29
N ILE A 36 -64.02 -22.58 72.46
CA ILE A 36 -64.46 -21.47 71.59
C ILE A 36 -64.00 -21.68 70.15
N LEU A 37 -65.00 -22.14 69.36
CA LEU A 37 -65.33 -21.75 67.99
C LEU A 37 -64.26 -21.97 66.91
N GLY A 38 -64.59 -22.88 65.99
CA GLY A 38 -63.81 -23.21 64.81
C GLY A 38 -63.35 -21.99 64.02
N LEU A 39 -62.04 -21.86 63.87
CA LEU A 39 -61.49 -21.20 62.69
C LEU A 39 -61.87 -22.08 61.50
N PRO A 40 -62.52 -21.56 60.45
CA PRO A 40 -62.66 -22.31 59.21
C PRO A 40 -61.26 -22.76 58.78
N ALA A 41 -61.11 -24.05 58.45
CA ALA A 41 -59.86 -24.54 57.88
C ALA A 41 -59.46 -23.61 56.73
N ALA A 42 -58.24 -23.06 56.80
CA ALA A 42 -57.74 -22.18 55.76
C ALA A 42 -57.87 -22.90 54.41
N VAL A 43 -58.66 -22.32 53.50
CA VAL A 43 -58.82 -22.89 52.16
C VAL A 43 -57.45 -22.87 51.49
N PRO A 44 -56.94 -23.99 50.96
CA PRO A 44 -55.63 -24.01 50.32
C PRO A 44 -55.63 -23.06 49.11
N VAL A 45 -54.69 -22.11 49.10
CA VAL A 45 -54.47 -21.21 47.96
C VAL A 45 -53.78 -22.01 46.85
N THR A 46 -54.42 -22.11 45.69
CA THR A 46 -53.92 -22.91 44.56
C THR A 46 -53.56 -22.02 43.38
N LEU A 47 -52.53 -22.39 42.63
CA LEU A 47 -52.14 -21.68 41.41
C LEU A 47 -53.22 -21.85 40.34
N THR A 48 -53.75 -20.75 39.82
CA THR A 48 -54.84 -20.77 38.84
C THR A 48 -54.34 -20.48 37.42
N SER A 49 -53.45 -19.51 37.24
CA SER A 49 -52.90 -19.17 35.93
C SER A 49 -51.51 -18.52 36.02
N ILE A 50 -50.80 -18.48 34.89
CA ILE A 50 -49.62 -17.64 34.70
C ILE A 50 -49.77 -16.81 33.42
N ALA A 51 -49.19 -15.62 33.39
CA ALA A 51 -49.16 -14.74 32.23
C ALA A 51 -47.74 -14.22 31.97
N VAL A 52 -47.39 -14.03 30.70
CA VAL A 52 -46.09 -13.49 30.26
C VAL A 52 -46.30 -12.11 29.66
N THR A 53 -45.58 -11.11 30.17
CA THR A 53 -45.62 -9.72 29.69
C THR A 53 -44.21 -9.26 29.29
N PRO A 54 -44.02 -8.48 28.21
CA PRO A 54 -45.02 -8.05 27.21
C PRO A 54 -45.49 -9.17 26.29
N GLN A 55 -46.72 -9.05 25.79
CA GLN A 55 -47.21 -9.89 24.71
C GLN A 55 -46.72 -9.36 23.36
N ALA A 56 -46.23 -10.26 22.51
CA ALA A 56 -45.71 -9.97 21.18
C ALA A 56 -44.59 -8.89 21.10
N PRO A 57 -43.50 -9.01 21.88
CA PRO A 57 -42.42 -8.02 21.83
C PRO A 57 -41.75 -8.02 20.45
N THR A 58 -41.52 -6.83 19.92
CA THR A 58 -40.65 -6.63 18.75
C THR A 58 -39.25 -6.23 19.20
N LEU A 59 -38.24 -6.88 18.62
CA LEU A 59 -36.81 -6.73 18.90
C LEU A 59 -36.05 -6.52 17.59
N GLN A 60 -34.95 -5.78 17.64
CA GLN A 60 -33.97 -5.80 16.55
C GLN A 60 -32.96 -6.93 16.77
N ILE A 61 -32.31 -7.39 15.70
CA ILE A 61 -31.17 -8.33 15.81
C ILE A 61 -30.14 -7.74 16.78
N GLY A 62 -29.69 -8.54 17.76
CA GLY A 62 -28.73 -8.12 18.80
C GLY A 62 -29.35 -7.40 20.00
N ALA A 63 -30.61 -6.96 19.93
CA ALA A 63 -31.31 -6.36 21.06
C ALA A 63 -31.87 -7.41 22.02
N ALA A 64 -32.11 -7.01 23.28
CA ALA A 64 -32.69 -7.86 24.30
C ALA A 64 -33.90 -7.22 24.98
N ARG A 65 -34.81 -8.07 25.48
CA ARG A 65 -36.02 -7.67 26.23
C ARG A 65 -36.26 -8.65 27.37
N ALA A 66 -36.41 -8.13 28.58
CA ALA A 66 -36.83 -8.94 29.72
C ALA A 66 -38.34 -9.23 29.65
N LEU A 67 -38.70 -10.48 29.98
CA LEU A 67 -40.06 -10.92 30.21
C LEU A 67 -40.37 -10.91 31.71
N LEU A 68 -41.62 -10.65 32.05
CA LEU A 68 -42.19 -10.79 33.39
C LEU A 68 -43.22 -11.91 33.38
N VAL A 69 -43.08 -12.87 34.29
CA VAL A 69 -44.06 -13.94 34.53
C VAL A 69 -44.83 -13.65 35.81
N THR A 70 -46.14 -13.48 35.67
CA THR A 70 -47.05 -13.22 36.79
C THR A 70 -47.94 -14.43 37.01
N ALA A 71 -47.86 -15.02 38.21
CA ALA A 71 -48.78 -16.07 38.66
C ALA A 71 -50.02 -15.44 39.30
N THR A 72 -51.20 -16.02 39.06
CA THR A 72 -52.47 -15.67 39.71
C THR A 72 -53.00 -16.87 40.47
N TYR A 73 -53.35 -16.67 41.75
CA TYR A 73 -53.82 -17.72 42.65
C TYR A 73 -55.34 -17.67 42.85
N SER A 74 -55.91 -18.72 43.44
CA SER A 74 -57.35 -18.89 43.65
C SER A 74 -57.98 -17.85 44.58
N ASP A 75 -57.16 -17.17 45.39
CA ASP A 75 -57.55 -16.04 46.24
C ASP A 75 -57.39 -14.68 45.54
N THR A 76 -57.17 -14.69 44.21
CA THR A 76 -56.94 -13.52 43.33
C THR A 76 -55.62 -12.78 43.55
N THR A 77 -54.77 -13.23 44.48
CA THR A 77 -53.45 -12.64 44.66
C THR A 77 -52.54 -12.97 43.47
N THR A 78 -51.53 -12.11 43.25
CA THR A 78 -50.56 -12.30 42.17
C THR A 78 -49.13 -12.26 42.69
N ALA A 79 -48.23 -13.03 42.07
CA ALA A 79 -46.80 -13.03 42.39
C ALA A 79 -45.93 -12.96 41.13
N ASN A 80 -44.79 -12.26 41.22
CA ASN A 80 -43.74 -12.34 40.21
C ASN A 80 -42.98 -13.66 40.38
N VAL A 81 -43.11 -14.56 39.42
CA VAL A 81 -42.49 -15.88 39.42
C VAL A 81 -41.44 -16.04 38.32
N THR A 82 -40.95 -14.93 37.75
CA THR A 82 -40.04 -14.92 36.60
C THR A 82 -38.77 -15.74 36.86
N SER A 83 -38.10 -15.53 38.00
CA SER A 83 -36.86 -16.25 38.35
C SER A 83 -37.11 -17.71 38.73
N ALA A 84 -38.34 -18.08 39.06
CA ALA A 84 -38.74 -19.45 39.38
C ALA A 84 -39.33 -20.20 38.16
N SER A 85 -39.50 -19.51 37.03
CA SER A 85 -40.04 -20.08 35.79
C SER A 85 -38.93 -20.63 34.92
N THR A 86 -39.22 -21.71 34.18
CA THR A 86 -38.34 -22.22 33.12
C THR A 86 -38.76 -21.64 31.78
N PHE A 87 -37.81 -21.20 30.96
CA PHE A 87 -38.08 -20.62 29.64
C PHE A 87 -37.57 -21.49 28.51
N VAL A 88 -38.36 -21.59 27.44
CA VAL A 88 -37.98 -22.28 26.20
C VAL A 88 -38.30 -21.37 25.01
N SER A 89 -37.36 -21.22 24.10
CA SER A 89 -37.60 -20.60 22.79
C SER A 89 -37.84 -21.69 21.75
N ALA A 90 -38.93 -21.59 20.99
CA ALA A 90 -39.25 -22.53 19.92
C ALA A 90 -38.22 -22.49 18.78
N THR A 91 -37.62 -21.31 18.52
CA THR A 91 -36.59 -21.11 17.50
C THR A 91 -35.39 -20.32 18.04
N PRO A 92 -34.46 -20.98 18.76
CA PRO A 92 -33.27 -20.32 19.31
C PRO A 92 -32.38 -19.61 18.27
N ALA A 93 -32.41 -20.06 17.02
CA ALA A 93 -31.70 -19.41 15.91
C ALA A 93 -32.27 -18.03 15.53
N VAL A 94 -33.53 -17.75 15.87
CA VAL A 94 -34.19 -16.45 15.66
C VAL A 94 -34.10 -15.61 16.93
N ALA A 95 -34.47 -16.18 18.08
CA ALA A 95 -34.37 -15.51 19.37
C ALA A 95 -34.04 -16.51 20.48
N THR A 96 -33.06 -16.20 21.32
CA THR A 96 -32.73 -16.98 22.52
C THR A 96 -33.45 -16.41 23.74
N VAL A 97 -33.61 -17.21 24.79
CA VAL A 97 -34.14 -16.75 26.08
C VAL A 97 -33.24 -17.28 27.21
N SER A 98 -32.83 -16.41 28.13
CA SER A 98 -32.05 -16.80 29.31
C SER A 98 -32.92 -17.46 30.38
N GLY A 99 -32.31 -18.15 31.34
CA GLY A 99 -33.02 -18.67 32.52
C GLY A 99 -33.63 -17.58 33.42
N SER A 100 -33.24 -16.31 33.24
CA SER A 100 -33.82 -15.15 33.91
C SER A 100 -34.94 -14.48 33.11
N GLY A 101 -35.37 -15.06 31.99
CA GLY A 101 -36.46 -14.54 31.15
C GLY A 101 -36.05 -13.39 30.22
N VAL A 102 -34.76 -13.22 29.91
CA VAL A 102 -34.30 -12.20 28.94
C VAL A 102 -34.25 -12.81 27.55
N VAL A 103 -35.08 -12.30 26.64
CA VAL A 103 -35.12 -12.69 25.23
C VAL A 103 -34.14 -11.85 24.42
N SER A 104 -33.25 -12.48 23.66
CA SER A 104 -32.25 -11.81 22.81
C SER A 104 -32.46 -12.18 21.34
N GLY A 105 -32.54 -11.18 20.46
CA GLY A 105 -32.71 -11.39 19.02
C GLY A 105 -31.42 -11.85 18.35
N VAL A 106 -31.47 -12.91 17.56
CA VAL A 106 -30.32 -13.53 16.87
C VAL A 106 -30.40 -13.34 15.36
N ALA A 107 -31.56 -13.60 14.76
CA ALA A 107 -31.80 -13.45 13.33
C ALA A 107 -33.22 -12.94 13.08
N ALA A 108 -33.46 -12.30 11.94
CA ALA A 108 -34.79 -11.83 11.59
C ALA A 108 -35.79 -13.00 11.48
N GLY A 109 -36.98 -12.84 12.06
CA GLY A 109 -37.99 -13.89 12.12
C GLY A 109 -38.89 -13.75 13.34
N SER A 110 -39.59 -14.81 13.70
CA SER A 110 -40.46 -14.85 14.89
C SER A 110 -40.22 -16.13 15.68
N SER A 111 -40.18 -16.03 17.01
CA SER A 111 -40.03 -17.16 17.92
C SER A 111 -41.05 -17.09 19.06
N THR A 112 -41.79 -18.17 19.27
CA THR A 112 -42.60 -18.32 20.48
C THR A 112 -41.69 -18.65 21.66
N VAL A 113 -41.75 -17.82 22.70
CA VAL A 113 -41.08 -18.02 23.98
C VAL A 113 -42.11 -18.47 25.00
N THR A 114 -41.92 -19.67 25.53
CA THR A 114 -42.81 -20.29 26.52
C THR A 114 -42.16 -20.25 27.90
N ALA A 115 -42.87 -19.71 28.89
CA ALA A 115 -42.52 -19.80 30.30
C ALA A 115 -43.39 -20.87 30.97
N SER A 116 -42.79 -21.70 31.82
CA SER A 116 -43.50 -22.72 32.60
C SER A 116 -43.21 -22.58 34.09
N TYR A 117 -44.24 -22.66 34.91
CA TYR A 117 -44.17 -22.58 36.38
C TYR A 117 -45.20 -23.51 37.01
N GLN A 118 -44.74 -24.44 37.87
CA GLN A 118 -45.57 -25.40 38.62
C GLN A 118 -46.62 -26.14 37.75
N GLY A 119 -46.23 -26.57 36.54
CA GLY A 119 -47.09 -27.32 35.62
C GLY A 119 -47.96 -26.48 34.67
N LEU A 120 -48.06 -25.17 34.89
CA LEU A 120 -48.72 -24.25 33.96
C LEU A 120 -47.72 -23.65 32.96
N SER A 121 -48.19 -23.31 31.77
CA SER A 121 -47.37 -22.67 30.72
C SER A 121 -48.09 -21.48 30.10
N ALA A 122 -47.34 -20.42 29.79
CA ALA A 122 -47.80 -19.27 29.04
C ALA A 122 -46.73 -18.83 28.04
N GLY A 123 -47.16 -18.38 26.86
CA GLY A 123 -46.25 -18.04 25.76
C GLY A 123 -46.41 -16.60 25.27
N THR A 124 -45.34 -16.05 24.71
CA THR A 124 -45.34 -14.78 23.97
C THR A 124 -44.59 -14.96 22.66
N ASN A 125 -45.04 -14.29 21.60
CA ASN A 125 -44.40 -14.40 20.28
C ASN A 125 -43.41 -13.25 20.04
N ALA A 126 -42.12 -13.50 20.23
CA ALA A 126 -41.10 -12.48 19.98
C ALA A 126 -40.82 -12.35 18.49
N THR A 127 -40.91 -11.14 17.94
CA THR A 127 -40.58 -10.85 16.53
C THR A 127 -39.24 -10.12 16.48
N VAL A 128 -38.27 -10.68 15.77
CA VAL A 128 -36.96 -10.07 15.54
C VAL A 128 -36.93 -9.50 14.13
N VAL A 129 -36.64 -8.20 14.01
CA VAL A 129 -36.54 -7.50 12.72
C VAL A 129 -35.08 -7.20 12.40
N ALA A 130 -34.72 -7.31 11.11
CA ALA A 130 -33.42 -6.90 10.62
C ALA A 130 -33.24 -5.38 10.78
N VAL A 131 -32.04 -4.94 11.11
CA VAL A 131 -31.73 -3.51 11.10
C VAL A 131 -31.46 -3.07 9.66
N THR A 132 -32.24 -2.11 9.17
CA THR A 132 -32.12 -1.64 7.79
C THR A 132 -30.92 -0.70 7.65
N LEU A 133 -30.09 -0.94 6.63
CA LEU A 133 -28.98 -0.05 6.27
C LEU A 133 -29.52 1.26 5.68
N THR A 134 -29.12 2.39 6.28
CA THR A 134 -29.61 3.72 5.88
C THR A 134 -28.63 4.40 4.93
N SER A 135 -27.33 4.38 5.25
CA SER A 135 -26.28 5.03 4.46
C SER A 135 -24.92 4.33 4.61
N ILE A 136 -24.02 4.63 3.68
CA ILE A 136 -22.60 4.25 3.73
C ILE A 136 -21.78 5.52 3.56
N ALA A 137 -20.81 5.74 4.43
CA ALA A 137 -19.78 6.77 4.29
C ALA A 137 -18.44 6.11 3.94
N VAL A 138 -17.69 6.71 3.01
CA VAL A 138 -16.33 6.27 2.66
C VAL A 138 -15.33 7.31 3.16
N THR A 139 -14.35 6.86 3.95
CA THR A 139 -13.32 7.71 4.56
C THR A 139 -11.92 7.27 4.11
N PRO A 140 -11.04 8.18 3.70
CA PRO A 140 -11.27 9.63 3.56
C PRO A 140 -12.23 9.95 2.39
N ALA A 141 -12.96 11.06 2.48
CA ALA A 141 -13.88 11.48 1.41
C ALA A 141 -13.15 11.97 0.15
N THR A 142 -11.92 12.47 0.31
CA THR A 142 -11.00 12.80 -0.78
C THR A 142 -9.59 12.33 -0.41
N ALA A 143 -8.82 11.88 -1.40
CA ALA A 143 -7.42 11.54 -1.24
C ALA A 143 -6.63 11.95 -2.49
N THR A 144 -5.35 12.26 -2.30
CA THR A 144 -4.40 12.51 -3.39
C THR A 144 -3.19 11.62 -3.20
N ILE A 145 -2.84 10.87 -4.25
CA ILE A 145 -1.72 9.92 -4.25
C ILE A 145 -0.91 10.05 -5.54
N GLY A 146 0.34 9.59 -5.56
CA GLY A 146 1.14 9.49 -6.78
C GLY A 146 0.85 8.20 -7.58
N VAL A 147 1.18 8.19 -8.86
CA VAL A 147 1.18 6.96 -9.66
C VAL A 147 2.00 5.86 -8.96
N ASN A 148 1.52 4.62 -9.00
CA ASN A 148 2.07 3.44 -8.31
C ASN A 148 2.06 3.48 -6.78
N THR A 149 1.39 4.44 -6.15
CA THR A 149 1.13 4.44 -4.70
C THR A 149 -0.31 4.04 -4.39
N SER A 150 -0.63 3.80 -3.11
CA SER A 150 -1.96 3.29 -2.70
C SER A 150 -2.56 4.08 -1.54
N GLN A 151 -3.89 4.09 -1.47
CA GLN A 151 -4.70 4.67 -0.40
C GLN A 151 -5.69 3.64 0.12
N GLN A 152 -5.78 3.48 1.44
CA GLN A 152 -6.84 2.69 2.08
C GLN A 152 -8.09 3.55 2.26
N PHE A 153 -9.24 3.06 1.78
CA PHE A 153 -10.55 3.61 2.09
C PHE A 153 -11.29 2.71 3.07
N ILE A 154 -12.04 3.32 3.98
CA ILE A 154 -12.84 2.63 5.00
C ILE A 154 -14.31 2.94 4.73
N ALA A 155 -15.15 1.89 4.66
CA ALA A 155 -16.60 2.02 4.51
C ALA A 155 -17.28 1.84 5.88
N ILE A 156 -17.99 2.88 6.33
CA ILE A 156 -18.80 2.87 7.56
C ILE A 156 -20.27 2.89 7.20
N ALA A 157 -21.01 1.86 7.61
CA ALA A 157 -22.45 1.77 7.51
C ALA A 157 -23.12 2.51 8.68
N THR A 158 -24.22 3.22 8.40
CA THR A 158 -25.15 3.72 9.42
C THR A 158 -26.51 3.07 9.22
N TYR A 159 -27.06 2.53 10.31
CA TYR A 159 -28.31 1.80 10.33
C TYR A 159 -29.48 2.64 10.88
N ALA A 160 -30.72 2.18 10.71
CA ALA A 160 -31.91 2.93 11.13
C ALA A 160 -32.05 3.13 12.64
N ASP A 161 -31.35 2.33 13.45
CA ASP A 161 -31.24 2.49 14.90
C ASP A 161 -30.12 3.47 15.33
N ASN A 162 -29.48 4.13 14.36
CA ASN A 162 -28.30 4.99 14.52
C ASN A 162 -27.01 4.26 14.94
N SER A 163 -27.01 2.92 14.98
CA SER A 163 -25.77 2.17 15.13
C SER A 163 -24.90 2.34 13.88
N THR A 164 -23.58 2.17 14.06
CA THR A 164 -22.62 2.20 12.95
C THR A 164 -21.74 0.96 12.94
N GLY A 165 -21.24 0.58 11.77
CA GLY A 165 -20.37 -0.58 11.62
C GLY A 165 -19.37 -0.41 10.49
N ASN A 166 -18.14 -0.90 10.70
CA ASN A 166 -17.15 -0.97 9.64
C ASN A 166 -17.46 -2.17 8.73
N ILE A 167 -17.77 -1.88 7.47
CA ILE A 167 -18.13 -2.88 6.46
C ILE A 167 -17.08 -2.97 5.33
N THR A 168 -15.86 -2.46 5.57
CA THR A 168 -14.82 -2.34 4.53
C THR A 168 -14.53 -3.65 3.82
N SER A 169 -14.48 -4.77 4.55
CA SER A 169 -14.20 -6.10 3.99
C SER A 169 -15.41 -6.82 3.40
N SER A 170 -16.63 -6.36 3.70
CA SER A 170 -17.89 -6.96 3.21
C SER A 170 -18.59 -6.12 2.14
N ALA A 171 -18.16 -4.87 1.93
CA ALA A 171 -18.65 -4.01 0.87
C ALA A 171 -18.07 -4.40 -0.49
N ALA A 172 -18.86 -4.19 -1.54
CA ALA A 172 -18.39 -4.27 -2.92
C ALA A 172 -17.77 -2.94 -3.34
N TRP A 173 -16.51 -2.98 -3.78
CA TRP A 173 -15.71 -1.80 -4.16
C TRP A 173 -15.58 -1.65 -5.67
N THR A 174 -15.72 -0.43 -6.18
CA THR A 174 -15.52 -0.10 -7.59
C THR A 174 -14.77 1.22 -7.78
N SER A 175 -14.11 1.37 -8.92
CA SER A 175 -13.48 2.62 -9.39
C SER A 175 -14.19 3.05 -10.67
N SER A 176 -14.55 4.34 -10.79
CA SER A 176 -15.22 4.85 -12.00
C SER A 176 -14.30 4.90 -13.22
N ASN A 177 -12.97 4.94 -13.01
CA ASN A 177 -11.97 4.86 -14.06
C ASN A 177 -10.80 3.97 -13.63
N THR A 178 -10.80 2.72 -14.10
CA THR A 178 -9.77 1.72 -13.79
C THR A 178 -8.44 1.98 -14.49
N ALA A 179 -8.39 2.83 -15.52
CA ALA A 179 -7.12 3.26 -16.12
C ALA A 179 -6.39 4.31 -15.25
N VAL A 180 -7.12 5.03 -14.41
CA VAL A 180 -6.55 5.99 -13.44
C VAL A 180 -6.19 5.30 -12.13
N ALA A 181 -7.09 4.52 -11.54
CA ALA A 181 -6.81 3.73 -10.34
C ALA A 181 -7.72 2.50 -10.23
N THR A 182 -7.19 1.41 -9.69
CA THR A 182 -7.94 0.19 -9.34
C THR A 182 -8.17 0.13 -7.83
N VAL A 183 -9.20 -0.60 -7.37
CA VAL A 183 -9.48 -0.81 -5.94
C VAL A 183 -9.70 -2.29 -5.64
N LEU A 184 -9.10 -2.78 -4.55
CA LEU A 184 -9.27 -4.15 -4.08
C LEU A 184 -10.54 -4.30 -3.21
N PRO A 185 -11.08 -5.53 -3.04
CA PRO A 185 -12.20 -5.80 -2.14
C PRO A 185 -11.95 -5.40 -0.67
N THR A 186 -10.69 -5.20 -0.29
CA THR A 186 -10.29 -4.71 1.03
C THR A 186 -10.33 -3.19 1.15
N GLY A 187 -10.75 -2.45 0.12
CA GLY A 187 -10.80 -0.99 0.10
C GLY A 187 -9.48 -0.28 -0.21
N VAL A 188 -8.43 -1.02 -0.59
CA VAL A 188 -7.14 -0.45 -1.01
C VAL A 188 -7.21 -0.04 -2.48
N ALA A 189 -7.06 1.26 -2.76
CA ALA A 189 -6.98 1.79 -4.11
C ALA A 189 -5.52 2.07 -4.51
N THR A 190 -5.13 1.73 -5.74
CA THR A 190 -3.77 1.91 -6.29
C THR A 190 -3.82 2.74 -7.56
N GLY A 191 -3.04 3.83 -7.62
CA GLY A 191 -2.98 4.72 -8.78
C GLY A 191 -2.15 4.13 -9.93
N LEU A 192 -2.66 4.18 -11.15
CA LEU A 192 -2.02 3.67 -12.37
C LEU A 192 -1.59 4.79 -13.33
N SER A 193 -2.42 5.83 -13.47
CA SER A 193 -2.14 6.98 -14.34
C SER A 193 -2.67 8.25 -13.69
N ALA A 194 -2.04 9.38 -14.03
CA ALA A 194 -2.50 10.68 -13.58
C ALA A 194 -3.94 10.94 -14.03
N GLY A 195 -4.76 11.50 -13.13
CA GLY A 195 -6.18 11.76 -13.36
C GLY A 195 -6.99 11.69 -12.07
N THR A 196 -8.30 11.78 -12.19
CA THR A 196 -9.23 11.68 -11.05
C THR A 196 -10.21 10.54 -11.30
N THR A 197 -10.49 9.76 -10.25
CA THR A 197 -11.49 8.68 -10.26
C THR A 197 -12.31 8.69 -8.97
N THR A 198 -13.49 8.08 -8.99
CA THR A 198 -14.37 7.93 -7.82
C THR A 198 -14.30 6.50 -7.33
N ILE A 199 -13.93 6.31 -6.07
CA ILE A 199 -13.95 5.03 -5.39
C ILE A 199 -15.28 4.88 -4.67
N THR A 200 -16.03 3.81 -4.95
CA THR A 200 -17.37 3.57 -4.39
C THR A 200 -17.41 2.26 -3.63
N ALA A 201 -17.95 2.30 -2.41
CA ALA A 201 -18.30 1.13 -1.62
C ALA A 201 -19.82 0.95 -1.63
N SER A 202 -20.29 -0.27 -1.87
CA SER A 202 -21.71 -0.60 -1.93
C SER A 202 -22.04 -1.82 -1.08
N SER A 203 -23.21 -1.79 -0.43
CA SER A 203 -23.77 -2.90 0.32
C SER A 203 -25.29 -2.80 0.30
N ALA A 204 -25.97 -3.92 0.04
CA ALA A 204 -27.40 -3.94 -0.29
C ALA A 204 -27.75 -2.90 -1.38
N SER A 205 -28.73 -2.03 -1.13
CA SER A 205 -29.15 -0.96 -2.06
C SER A 205 -28.54 0.41 -1.74
N LYS A 206 -27.46 0.45 -0.95
CA LYS A 206 -26.82 1.69 -0.50
C LYS A 206 -25.37 1.74 -0.97
N SER A 207 -24.88 2.95 -1.21
CA SER A 207 -23.50 3.20 -1.62
C SER A 207 -22.98 4.49 -0.98
N GLY A 208 -21.67 4.53 -0.77
CA GLY A 208 -20.91 5.72 -0.41
C GLY A 208 -19.70 5.85 -1.33
N SER A 209 -19.23 7.07 -1.57
CA SER A 209 -18.16 7.33 -2.53
C SER A 209 -17.13 8.31 -1.98
N ALA A 210 -15.91 8.21 -2.49
CA ALA A 210 -14.80 9.12 -2.26
C ALA A 210 -14.09 9.47 -3.57
N VAL A 211 -13.51 10.66 -3.63
CA VAL A 211 -12.73 11.11 -4.81
C VAL A 211 -11.25 10.79 -4.59
N LEU A 212 -10.63 10.12 -5.57
CA LEU A 212 -9.21 9.85 -5.60
C LEU A 212 -8.57 10.61 -6.76
N THR A 213 -7.64 11.50 -6.45
CA THR A 213 -6.79 12.17 -7.44
C THR A 213 -5.43 11.49 -7.47
N VAL A 214 -5.04 10.99 -8.65
CA VAL A 214 -3.71 10.47 -8.91
C VAL A 214 -2.90 11.57 -9.58
N THR A 215 -1.87 12.05 -8.91
CA THR A 215 -0.95 13.02 -9.50
C THR A 215 0.10 12.28 -10.33
N ALA A 216 0.45 12.86 -11.47
CA ALA A 216 1.69 12.49 -12.14
C ALA A 216 2.84 12.67 -11.14
N ALA A 217 3.88 11.84 -11.27
CA ALA A 217 5.16 12.21 -10.66
C ALA A 217 5.50 13.62 -11.15
N LEU A 218 5.79 14.54 -10.21
CA LEU A 218 6.28 15.86 -10.60
C LEU A 218 7.47 15.62 -11.54
N PRO A 219 7.51 16.23 -12.74
CA PRO A 219 8.71 16.17 -13.55
C PRO A 219 9.84 16.70 -12.67
N LEU A 220 10.85 15.86 -12.41
CA LEU A 220 12.05 16.31 -11.73
C LEU A 220 12.57 17.53 -12.51
N PRO A 221 13.11 18.55 -11.82
CA PRO A 221 13.69 19.69 -12.51
C PRO A 221 14.67 19.17 -13.57
N PRO A 222 14.67 19.73 -14.79
CA PRO A 222 15.47 19.19 -15.89
C PRO A 222 16.92 19.09 -15.42
N SER A 223 17.46 17.87 -15.48
CA SER A 223 18.86 17.64 -15.10
C SER A 223 19.74 18.55 -15.94
N ALA A 224 20.66 19.27 -15.30
CA ALA A 224 21.70 20.00 -16.03
C ALA A 224 22.62 19.00 -16.76
N PRO A 225 23.21 19.37 -17.92
CA PRO A 225 24.19 18.52 -18.60
C PRO A 225 25.34 18.13 -17.65
N VAL A 226 25.95 16.97 -17.89
CA VAL A 226 27.14 16.54 -17.14
C VAL A 226 28.32 17.41 -17.56
N ASP A 227 28.94 18.10 -16.61
CA ASP A 227 30.12 18.92 -16.89
C ASP A 227 31.35 18.03 -17.09
N LEU A 228 31.94 18.09 -18.29
CA LEU A 228 33.13 17.33 -18.65
C LEU A 228 34.42 18.04 -18.26
N GLY A 229 34.36 19.28 -17.75
CA GLY A 229 35.54 20.10 -17.48
C GLY A 229 36.48 20.14 -18.69
N ARG A 230 37.77 19.89 -18.47
CA ARG A 230 38.78 19.87 -19.55
C ARG A 230 38.63 18.68 -20.50
N ALA A 231 37.97 17.60 -20.08
CA ALA A 231 37.68 16.48 -20.97
C ALA A 231 36.74 16.87 -22.13
N THR A 232 36.04 18.01 -22.04
CA THR A 232 35.21 18.55 -23.12
C THR A 232 35.98 18.79 -24.43
N ASN A 233 37.30 19.00 -24.35
CA ASN A 233 38.16 19.24 -25.51
C ASN A 233 38.51 17.96 -26.29
N PHE A 234 38.38 16.80 -25.65
CA PHE A 234 38.74 15.52 -26.23
C PHE A 234 37.55 14.88 -26.93
N ALA A 235 37.75 14.47 -28.18
CA ALA A 235 36.83 13.54 -28.86
C ALA A 235 37.13 12.10 -28.45
N VAL A 236 38.40 11.78 -28.21
CA VAL A 236 38.85 10.47 -27.73
C VAL A 236 39.85 10.66 -26.59
N LEU A 237 39.57 10.02 -25.44
CA LEU A 237 40.45 10.02 -24.28
C LEU A 237 40.56 8.58 -23.76
N ALA A 238 41.79 8.08 -23.63
CA ALA A 238 42.09 6.76 -23.08
C ALA A 238 43.12 6.91 -21.95
N GLY A 239 42.82 6.35 -20.78
CA GLY A 239 43.69 6.43 -19.61
C GLY A 239 44.89 5.48 -19.67
N THR A 240 44.83 4.41 -20.49
CA THR A 240 45.92 3.42 -20.56
C THR A 240 46.49 3.25 -21.97
N SER A 241 45.65 2.98 -22.97
CA SER A 241 46.12 2.81 -24.35
C SER A 241 45.04 3.08 -25.36
N LEU A 242 45.46 3.56 -26.53
CA LEU A 242 44.64 3.73 -27.72
C LEU A 242 45.13 2.76 -28.79
N THR A 243 44.29 1.76 -29.09
CA THR A 243 44.52 0.88 -30.22
C THR A 243 43.75 1.43 -31.42
N ASN A 244 44.44 1.71 -32.51
CA ASN A 244 43.83 2.15 -33.75
C ASN A 244 44.44 1.34 -34.90
N ASN A 245 43.61 0.90 -35.84
CA ASN A 245 44.08 0.01 -36.90
C ASN A 245 45.07 0.72 -37.84
N SER A 246 46.16 0.02 -38.20
CA SER A 246 47.03 0.50 -39.28
C SER A 246 46.31 0.35 -40.63
N GLY A 247 46.45 1.35 -41.50
CA GLY A 247 45.83 1.37 -42.83
C GLY A 247 44.36 1.78 -42.88
N GLY A 248 43.75 2.11 -41.74
CA GLY A 248 42.37 2.62 -41.67
C GLY A 248 42.24 4.13 -41.77
N THR A 249 41.02 4.63 -42.00
CA THR A 249 40.69 6.06 -42.06
C THR A 249 39.95 6.53 -40.81
N THR A 250 40.48 6.25 -39.61
CA THR A 250 39.91 6.83 -38.38
C THR A 250 40.12 8.35 -38.41
N LEU A 251 39.02 9.10 -38.42
CA LEU A 251 38.98 10.56 -38.48
C LEU A 251 38.42 11.12 -37.17
N ILE A 252 39.18 12.00 -36.53
CA ILE A 252 38.83 12.60 -35.24
C ILE A 252 38.73 14.13 -35.35
N GLY A 253 37.52 14.65 -35.15
CA GLY A 253 37.22 16.08 -35.03
C GLY A 253 37.25 16.52 -33.56
N GLY A 254 38.44 16.48 -32.94
CA GLY A 254 38.65 16.85 -31.55
C GLY A 254 40.05 16.44 -31.05
N ASP A 255 40.41 16.83 -29.82
CA ASP A 255 41.67 16.38 -29.24
C ASP A 255 41.65 14.88 -28.96
N VAL A 256 42.81 14.26 -29.06
CA VAL A 256 43.05 12.85 -28.74
C VAL A 256 43.99 12.81 -27.55
N GLY A 257 43.73 11.94 -26.58
CA GLY A 257 44.57 11.76 -25.39
C GLY A 257 44.80 10.29 -25.07
N SER A 258 46.05 9.84 -25.01
CA SER A 258 46.39 8.50 -24.52
C SER A 258 47.90 8.37 -24.26
N PRO A 259 48.32 7.76 -23.14
CA PRO A 259 49.74 7.59 -22.81
C PRO A 259 50.46 6.58 -23.71
N SER A 260 49.72 5.69 -24.38
CA SER A 260 50.27 4.72 -25.34
C SER A 260 49.36 4.56 -26.54
N GLN A 261 49.92 4.51 -27.75
CA GLN A 261 49.16 4.40 -29.00
C GLN A 261 49.88 3.50 -30.00
N THR A 262 49.11 2.69 -30.75
CA THR A 262 49.64 1.85 -31.83
C THR A 262 49.85 2.63 -33.13
N THR A 263 48.85 3.40 -33.55
CA THR A 263 48.90 4.30 -34.72
C THR A 263 48.06 5.53 -34.40
N ASP A 264 48.61 6.72 -34.61
CA ASP A 264 47.90 7.96 -34.32
C ASP A 264 46.66 8.08 -35.25
N PRO A 265 45.46 8.37 -34.72
CA PRO A 265 44.31 8.70 -35.56
C PRO A 265 44.55 9.97 -36.37
N LYS A 266 43.94 10.08 -37.55
CA LYS A 266 43.97 11.32 -38.32
C LYS A 266 43.02 12.33 -37.68
N GLN A 267 43.54 13.49 -37.29
CA GLN A 267 42.75 14.58 -36.71
C GLN A 267 42.46 15.68 -37.72
N ASP A 268 41.32 16.36 -37.52
CA ASP A 268 41.04 17.61 -38.22
C ASP A 268 42.05 18.71 -37.82
N PRO A 269 42.33 19.70 -38.70
CA PRO A 269 43.23 20.80 -38.37
C PRO A 269 42.78 21.56 -37.11
N GLY A 270 43.74 21.89 -36.24
CA GLY A 270 43.50 22.67 -35.02
C GLY A 270 43.33 21.85 -33.74
N PHE A 271 43.40 20.52 -33.82
CA PHE A 271 43.40 19.63 -32.66
C PHE A 271 44.77 19.01 -32.40
N THR A 272 44.99 18.55 -31.16
CA THR A 272 46.26 18.00 -30.70
C THR A 272 46.10 16.56 -30.23
N ASN A 273 47.14 15.73 -30.43
CA ASN A 273 47.26 14.40 -29.85
C ASN A 273 48.18 14.43 -28.62
N TYR A 274 47.60 14.39 -27.42
CA TYR A 274 48.33 14.43 -26.16
C TYR A 274 48.73 13.02 -25.71
N LYS A 275 50.04 12.76 -25.66
CA LYS A 275 50.62 11.49 -25.19
C LYS A 275 51.10 11.55 -23.74
N SER A 276 51.20 12.73 -23.16
CA SER A 276 51.61 12.95 -21.77
C SER A 276 51.34 14.39 -21.34
N GLY A 277 51.49 14.67 -20.05
CA GLY A 277 51.51 16.02 -19.48
C GLY A 277 50.14 16.51 -19.00
N ALA A 278 50.17 17.72 -18.44
CA ALA A 278 49.03 18.29 -17.72
C ALA A 278 47.69 18.30 -18.48
N PRO A 279 47.62 18.57 -19.81
CA PRO A 279 46.35 18.50 -20.52
C PRO A 279 45.69 17.12 -20.46
N LEU A 280 46.49 16.05 -20.61
CA LEU A 280 46.02 14.67 -20.53
C LEU A 280 45.62 14.31 -19.09
N ASP A 281 46.51 14.58 -18.13
CA ASP A 281 46.30 14.23 -16.72
C ASP A 281 45.06 14.93 -16.14
N ASN A 282 44.90 16.23 -16.43
CA ASN A 282 43.75 16.99 -15.96
C ASN A 282 42.44 16.55 -16.63
N ALA A 283 42.47 16.19 -17.92
CA ALA A 283 41.28 15.68 -18.60
C ALA A 283 40.85 14.31 -18.06
N LEU A 284 41.80 13.44 -17.72
CA LEU A 284 41.50 12.16 -17.07
C LEU A 284 40.94 12.36 -15.65
N ALA A 285 41.44 13.34 -14.90
CA ALA A 285 40.88 13.71 -13.60
C ALA A 285 39.45 14.26 -13.71
N ASP A 286 39.21 15.21 -14.63
CA ASP A 286 37.89 15.79 -14.87
C ASP A 286 36.89 14.73 -15.39
N LEU A 287 37.34 13.73 -16.16
CA LEU A 287 36.54 12.56 -16.54
C LEU A 287 36.03 11.78 -15.31
N GLN A 288 36.88 11.54 -14.31
CA GLN A 288 36.46 10.84 -13.09
C GLN A 288 35.43 11.66 -12.28
N VAL A 289 35.56 13.00 -12.28
CA VAL A 289 34.58 13.91 -11.68
C VAL A 289 33.24 13.83 -12.41
N ALA A 290 33.25 13.90 -13.75
CA ALA A 290 32.06 13.79 -14.58
C ALA A 290 31.32 12.45 -14.40
N ILE A 291 32.07 11.34 -14.32
CA ILE A 291 31.50 10.01 -14.03
C ILE A 291 30.87 9.96 -12.63
N SER A 292 31.52 10.59 -11.65
CA SER A 292 31.01 10.64 -10.28
C SER A 292 29.73 11.49 -10.19
N ASP A 293 29.69 12.64 -10.87
CA ASP A 293 28.50 13.48 -11.00
C ASP A 293 27.34 12.71 -11.64
N ALA A 294 27.55 12.13 -12.82
CA ALA A 294 26.53 11.38 -13.53
C ALA A 294 25.98 10.20 -12.69
N ASN A 295 26.84 9.48 -11.97
CA ASN A 295 26.43 8.41 -11.06
C ASN A 295 25.75 8.89 -9.77
N GLY A 296 25.95 10.16 -9.40
CA GLY A 296 25.28 10.80 -8.27
C GLY A 296 23.88 11.34 -8.59
N ARG A 297 23.51 11.46 -9.87
CA ARG A 297 22.19 11.98 -10.28
C ARG A 297 21.06 11.04 -9.83
N THR A 298 19.98 11.62 -9.33
CA THR A 298 18.73 10.90 -9.03
C THR A 298 18.17 10.28 -10.30
N CYS A 299 17.79 9.00 -10.24
CA CYS A 299 17.22 8.28 -11.37
C CYS A 299 15.74 8.65 -11.57
N ASP A 300 15.37 9.08 -12.77
CA ASP A 300 13.97 9.22 -13.20
C ASP A 300 13.36 7.84 -13.51
N VAL A 301 14.18 6.97 -14.11
CA VAL A 301 13.86 5.58 -14.40
C VAL A 301 14.90 4.70 -13.73
N ASN A 302 14.44 3.75 -12.91
CA ASN A 302 15.32 2.82 -12.20
C ASN A 302 14.84 1.37 -12.43
N PHE A 303 15.68 0.56 -13.07
CA PHE A 303 15.37 -0.82 -13.42
C PHE A 303 16.44 -1.79 -12.91
N ALA A 304 16.01 -2.84 -12.20
CA ALA A 304 16.90 -3.78 -11.52
C ALA A 304 17.57 -4.81 -12.46
N GLY A 305 17.19 -4.87 -13.74
CA GLY A 305 17.73 -5.80 -14.73
C GLY A 305 18.52 -5.12 -15.84
N GLY A 306 18.90 -5.91 -16.86
CA GLY A 306 19.41 -5.40 -18.13
C GLY A 306 18.26 -5.09 -19.10
N ILE A 307 18.52 -4.25 -20.09
CA ILE A 307 17.53 -3.76 -21.04
C ILE A 307 18.09 -3.82 -22.47
N ASP A 308 17.21 -4.04 -23.45
CA ASP A 308 17.50 -3.70 -24.85
C ASP A 308 16.69 -2.44 -25.21
N LEU A 309 17.38 -1.37 -25.63
CA LEU A 309 16.77 -0.09 -26.00
C LEU A 309 16.34 -0.04 -27.47
N GLY A 310 16.56 -1.13 -28.23
CA GLY A 310 16.10 -1.27 -29.60
C GLY A 310 14.60 -1.02 -29.77
N GLY A 311 14.24 -0.06 -30.62
CA GLY A 311 12.85 0.34 -30.90
C GLY A 311 12.24 1.30 -29.89
N ALA A 312 12.93 1.62 -28.79
CA ALA A 312 12.38 2.51 -27.76
C ALA A 312 12.42 3.98 -28.20
N THR A 313 11.39 4.75 -27.80
CA THR A 313 11.39 6.21 -27.85
C THR A 313 11.39 6.77 -26.44
N LEU A 314 12.43 7.52 -26.09
CA LEU A 314 12.67 8.01 -24.74
C LEU A 314 12.61 9.55 -24.69
N ALA A 315 12.00 10.07 -23.64
CA ALA A 315 12.01 11.48 -23.29
C ALA A 315 13.28 11.85 -22.49
N PRO A 316 13.59 13.14 -22.29
CA PRO A 316 14.70 13.53 -21.43
C PRO A 316 14.58 12.95 -20.01
N GLY A 317 15.70 12.49 -19.44
CA GLY A 317 15.75 11.92 -18.11
C GLY A 317 17.04 11.16 -17.79
N VAL A 318 17.15 10.75 -16.54
CA VAL A 318 18.22 9.91 -15.97
C VAL A 318 17.72 8.47 -15.87
N TYR A 319 18.29 7.61 -16.71
CA TYR A 319 17.94 6.19 -16.84
C TYR A 319 19.01 5.32 -16.18
N CYS A 320 18.63 4.57 -15.16
CA CYS A 320 19.52 3.73 -14.36
C CYS A 320 19.15 2.25 -14.49
N TYR A 321 20.09 1.45 -14.97
CA TYR A 321 19.95 0.02 -15.16
C TYR A 321 21.00 -0.74 -14.34
N ALA A 322 20.58 -1.72 -13.53
CA ALA A 322 21.54 -2.54 -12.78
C ALA A 322 22.20 -3.62 -13.66
N GLY A 323 21.54 -4.06 -14.74
CA GLY A 323 22.11 -4.97 -15.75
C GLY A 323 22.58 -4.23 -17.00
N SER A 324 22.88 -4.98 -18.07
CA SER A 324 23.48 -4.44 -19.29
C SER A 324 22.50 -3.58 -20.08
N ILE A 325 23.01 -2.54 -20.73
CA ILE A 325 22.29 -1.83 -21.78
C ILE A 325 22.72 -2.45 -23.10
N ASN A 326 21.77 -3.04 -23.81
CA ASN A 326 21.94 -3.48 -25.18
C ASN A 326 21.17 -2.54 -26.11
N LEU A 327 21.62 -2.44 -27.36
CA LEU A 327 20.93 -1.71 -28.41
C LEU A 327 20.89 -2.57 -29.66
N THR A 328 19.72 -3.13 -29.95
CA THR A 328 19.45 -3.87 -31.18
C THR A 328 18.55 -3.03 -32.09
N GLY A 329 19.14 -2.34 -33.07
CA GLY A 329 18.40 -1.47 -34.00
C GLY A 329 18.41 0.00 -33.58
N THR A 330 17.26 0.68 -33.64
CA THR A 330 17.17 2.14 -33.43
C THR A 330 16.60 2.50 -32.07
N LEU A 331 17.33 3.29 -31.29
CA LEU A 331 16.82 4.02 -30.13
C LEU A 331 16.53 5.46 -30.53
N THR A 332 15.35 5.97 -30.21
CA THR A 332 14.95 7.35 -30.49
C THR A 332 14.90 8.16 -29.19
N LEU A 333 15.67 9.25 -29.13
CA LEU A 333 15.63 10.23 -28.06
C LEU A 333 14.86 11.46 -28.57
N SER A 334 13.74 11.78 -27.93
CA SER A 334 12.80 12.80 -28.41
C SER A 334 12.48 13.82 -27.33
N GLY A 335 12.81 15.08 -27.60
CA GLY A 335 12.53 16.20 -26.71
C GLY A 335 13.82 16.92 -26.28
N SER A 336 13.73 18.24 -26.11
CA SER A 336 14.82 19.05 -25.59
C SER A 336 15.05 18.76 -24.11
N GLY A 337 16.28 18.38 -23.75
CA GLY A 337 16.67 18.12 -22.36
C GLY A 337 17.91 17.26 -22.29
N VAL A 338 18.16 16.69 -21.12
CA VAL A 338 19.34 15.87 -20.81
C VAL A 338 18.95 14.40 -20.72
N TYR A 339 19.81 13.55 -21.29
CA TYR A 339 19.67 12.10 -21.28
C TYR A 339 20.91 11.50 -20.64
N ILE A 340 20.77 10.88 -19.48
CA ILE A 340 21.88 10.21 -18.78
C ILE A 340 21.54 8.73 -18.67
N PHE A 341 22.32 7.88 -19.33
CA PHE A 341 22.17 6.43 -19.29
C PHE A 341 23.26 5.83 -18.43
N ARG A 342 22.88 5.13 -17.35
CA ARG A 342 23.80 4.48 -16.42
C ARG A 342 23.57 2.99 -16.44
N THR A 343 24.66 2.23 -16.47
CA THR A 343 24.62 0.79 -16.27
C THR A 343 25.73 0.34 -15.34
N ALA A 344 25.39 -0.53 -14.38
CA ALA A 344 26.38 -1.16 -13.51
C ALA A 344 27.21 -2.26 -14.23
N THR A 345 26.90 -2.55 -15.49
CA THR A 345 27.60 -3.56 -16.31
C THR A 345 27.96 -2.96 -17.67
N THR A 346 27.64 -3.63 -18.77
CA THR A 346 28.11 -3.32 -20.12
C THR A 346 27.13 -2.45 -20.91
N LEU A 347 27.66 -1.67 -21.86
CA LEU A 347 26.91 -1.04 -22.93
C LEU A 347 27.31 -1.70 -24.26
N ASN A 348 26.36 -2.38 -24.92
CA ASN A 348 26.62 -3.09 -26.16
C ASN A 348 25.63 -2.68 -27.25
N THR A 349 26.09 -2.54 -28.49
CA THR A 349 25.20 -2.38 -29.65
C THR A 349 25.45 -3.48 -30.67
N THR A 350 24.41 -3.92 -31.37
CA THR A 350 24.58 -4.77 -32.55
C THR A 350 25.11 -3.95 -33.73
N ALA A 351 25.53 -4.60 -34.80
CA ALA A 351 25.87 -3.89 -36.04
C ALA A 351 24.66 -3.09 -36.56
N ASN A 352 24.93 -1.94 -37.21
CA ASN A 352 23.93 -1.03 -37.77
C ASN A 352 22.96 -0.41 -36.74
N SER A 353 23.36 -0.35 -35.46
CA SER A 353 22.53 0.29 -34.43
C SER A 353 22.54 1.81 -34.56
N ILE A 354 21.43 2.45 -34.22
CA ILE A 354 21.26 3.90 -34.40
C ILE A 354 20.74 4.53 -33.11
N VAL A 355 21.39 5.59 -32.65
CA VAL A 355 20.82 6.51 -31.67
C VAL A 355 20.30 7.74 -32.43
N GLN A 356 18.99 7.81 -32.62
CA GLN A 356 18.31 8.88 -33.34
C GLN A 356 17.89 9.99 -32.37
N LEU A 357 18.06 11.25 -32.79
CA LEU A 357 17.64 12.43 -32.02
C LEU A 357 16.50 13.12 -32.76
N LEU A 358 15.39 13.40 -32.07
CA LEU A 358 14.21 14.09 -32.61
C LEU A 358 13.74 15.20 -31.68
N ASN A 359 12.90 16.10 -32.21
CA ASN A 359 12.14 17.07 -31.42
C ASN A 359 13.00 17.92 -30.45
N GLY A 360 14.18 18.36 -30.91
CA GLY A 360 15.08 19.21 -30.13
C GLY A 360 16.05 18.48 -29.20
N ALA A 361 16.12 17.14 -29.24
CA ALA A 361 17.19 16.39 -28.58
C ALA A 361 18.54 16.70 -29.25
N THR A 362 19.58 16.92 -28.45
CA THR A 362 20.94 17.25 -28.93
C THR A 362 21.95 16.26 -28.35
N ALA A 363 22.93 15.86 -29.15
CA ALA A 363 23.92 14.86 -28.74
C ALA A 363 24.82 15.35 -27.59
N ALA A 364 25.05 16.66 -27.49
CA ALA A 364 25.79 17.28 -26.38
C ALA A 364 25.15 17.01 -25.01
N ASN A 365 23.84 16.76 -24.98
CA ASN A 365 23.09 16.48 -23.76
C ASN A 365 22.85 14.98 -23.52
N VAL A 366 23.50 14.10 -24.31
CA VAL A 366 23.39 12.65 -24.18
C VAL A 366 24.67 12.10 -23.57
N THR A 367 24.54 11.42 -22.43
CA THR A 367 25.66 10.90 -21.64
C THR A 367 25.43 9.42 -21.33
N TRP A 368 26.43 8.58 -21.61
CA TRP A 368 26.42 7.14 -21.35
C TRP A 368 27.51 6.80 -20.34
N VAL A 369 27.16 6.15 -19.24
CA VAL A 369 28.08 5.87 -18.12
C VAL A 369 28.05 4.37 -17.78
N PRO A 370 28.73 3.55 -18.60
CA PRO A 370 28.91 2.13 -18.31
C PRO A 370 30.02 1.91 -17.29
N VAL A 371 29.77 1.00 -16.34
CA VAL A 371 30.80 0.55 -15.37
C VAL A 371 31.69 -0.54 -15.97
N GLY A 372 31.11 -1.43 -16.78
CA GLY A 372 31.79 -2.54 -17.47
C GLY A 372 32.22 -2.19 -18.89
N PRO A 373 32.80 -3.16 -19.62
CA PRO A 373 33.29 -2.94 -20.98
C PRO A 373 32.17 -2.51 -21.93
N THR A 374 32.51 -1.65 -22.88
CA THR A 374 31.58 -1.13 -23.88
C THR A 374 31.99 -1.61 -25.26
N THR A 375 31.04 -2.13 -26.03
CA THR A 375 31.25 -2.54 -27.43
C THR A 375 30.20 -1.94 -28.33
N LEU A 376 30.59 -1.01 -29.20
CA LEU A 376 29.72 -0.53 -30.27
C LEU A 376 29.87 -1.45 -31.48
N GLY A 377 28.77 -2.00 -31.98
CA GLY A 377 28.74 -2.83 -33.18
C GLY A 377 29.09 -2.04 -34.44
N ALA A 378 29.63 -2.71 -35.45
CA ALA A 378 30.07 -2.09 -36.70
C ALA A 378 28.94 -1.33 -37.43
N ASN A 379 29.31 -0.32 -38.21
CA ASN A 379 28.41 0.55 -38.98
C ASN A 379 27.32 1.24 -38.14
N SER A 380 27.49 1.35 -36.83
CA SER A 380 26.51 2.03 -35.97
C SER A 380 26.62 3.55 -36.10
N VAL A 381 25.50 4.24 -35.92
CA VAL A 381 25.44 5.71 -35.80
C VAL A 381 25.07 6.04 -34.36
N PHE A 382 26.09 6.28 -33.54
CA PHE A 382 25.92 6.49 -32.10
C PHE A 382 25.98 7.99 -31.76
N LYS A 383 25.24 8.42 -30.74
CA LYS A 383 25.15 9.83 -30.32
C LYS A 383 25.39 9.98 -28.82
N GLY A 384 26.09 11.05 -28.45
CA GLY A 384 26.42 11.36 -27.07
C GLY A 384 27.85 11.04 -26.67
N SER A 385 28.16 11.34 -25.41
CA SER A 385 29.47 11.09 -24.80
C SER A 385 29.43 9.80 -23.98
N ILE A 386 30.33 8.88 -24.26
CA ILE A 386 30.53 7.66 -23.47
C ILE A 386 31.64 7.93 -22.46
N LEU A 387 31.36 7.70 -21.18
CA LEU A 387 32.30 7.88 -20.07
C LEU A 387 32.52 6.54 -19.35
N GLY A 388 33.61 5.86 -19.68
CA GLY A 388 34.05 4.62 -19.05
C GLY A 388 35.00 4.90 -17.87
N LYS A 389 34.70 4.37 -16.69
CA LYS A 389 35.54 4.59 -15.50
C LYS A 389 36.89 3.89 -15.59
N ALA A 390 36.84 2.56 -15.74
CA ALA A 390 38.00 1.68 -15.68
C ALA A 390 37.90 0.49 -16.64
N ALA A 391 36.89 0.47 -17.53
CA ALA A 391 36.67 -0.60 -18.48
C ALA A 391 36.94 -0.13 -19.90
N ALA A 392 37.41 -1.05 -20.74
CA ALA A 392 37.75 -0.75 -22.12
C ALA A 392 36.51 -0.40 -22.95
N ILE A 393 36.69 0.52 -23.89
CA ILE A 393 35.68 0.84 -24.91
C ILE A 393 36.20 0.37 -26.27
N THR A 394 35.44 -0.49 -26.94
CA THR A 394 35.70 -0.93 -28.31
C THR A 394 34.67 -0.31 -29.23
N VAL A 395 35.13 0.50 -30.17
CA VAL A 395 34.30 1.10 -31.22
C VAL A 395 34.43 0.23 -32.47
N GLY A 396 33.33 -0.42 -32.85
CA GLY A 396 33.29 -1.30 -34.01
C GLY A 396 33.56 -0.58 -35.32
N ASP A 397 33.93 -1.35 -36.34
CA ASP A 397 34.32 -0.84 -37.66
C ASP A 397 33.31 0.15 -38.25
N ASN A 398 33.78 1.24 -38.83
CA ASN A 398 32.94 2.25 -39.50
C ASN A 398 31.81 2.85 -38.62
N THR A 399 31.88 2.67 -37.30
CA THR A 399 30.96 3.34 -36.37
C THR A 399 31.22 4.84 -36.39
N THR A 400 30.15 5.63 -36.36
CA THR A 400 30.21 7.09 -36.35
C THR A 400 29.67 7.66 -35.04
N LEU A 401 30.37 8.64 -34.49
CA LEU A 401 29.99 9.43 -33.32
C LEU A 401 30.14 10.92 -33.64
N LEU A 402 29.35 11.40 -34.60
CA LEU A 402 29.31 12.82 -34.96
C LEU A 402 28.51 13.59 -33.89
N SER A 403 29.18 14.55 -33.25
CA SER A 403 28.76 15.22 -32.02
C SER A 403 28.73 14.28 -30.81
N GLY A 404 29.75 13.43 -30.68
CA GLY A 404 29.92 12.48 -29.58
C GLY A 404 31.37 12.40 -29.10
N ARG A 405 31.58 11.69 -27.99
CA ARG A 405 32.91 11.50 -27.39
C ARG A 405 33.08 10.07 -26.90
N VAL A 406 34.31 9.57 -26.96
CA VAL A 406 34.72 8.28 -26.39
C VAL A 406 35.78 8.53 -25.33
N LEU A 407 35.35 8.58 -24.07
CA LEU A 407 36.21 8.92 -22.94
C LEU A 407 36.28 7.71 -22.00
N SER A 408 37.46 7.12 -21.82
CA SER A 408 37.68 6.02 -20.89
C SER A 408 38.92 6.26 -20.03
N GLY A 409 38.82 5.98 -18.74
CA GLY A 409 39.98 5.85 -17.86
C GLY A 409 40.82 4.60 -18.14
N ALA A 410 40.38 3.74 -19.06
CA ALA A 410 41.09 2.53 -19.50
C ALA A 410 41.41 2.61 -21.01
N ALA A 411 41.44 1.46 -21.68
CA ALA A 411 41.81 1.37 -23.09
C ALA A 411 40.65 1.74 -24.02
N VAL A 412 40.98 2.35 -25.15
CA VAL A 412 40.05 2.58 -26.27
C VAL A 412 40.56 1.87 -27.51
N THR A 413 39.68 1.17 -28.22
CA THR A 413 39.99 0.51 -29.50
C THR A 413 39.12 1.10 -30.61
N LEU A 414 39.76 1.57 -31.67
CA LEU A 414 39.15 2.20 -32.84
C LEU A 414 39.48 1.43 -34.11
N ARG A 415 38.54 1.44 -35.07
CA ARG A 415 38.70 0.87 -36.41
C ARG A 415 37.87 1.64 -37.44
N ASN A 416 38.53 2.39 -38.32
CA ASN A 416 37.90 3.18 -39.40
C ASN A 416 36.76 4.10 -38.94
N ASN A 417 36.86 4.67 -37.73
CA ASN A 417 35.75 5.41 -37.14
C ASN A 417 35.75 6.89 -37.53
N GLN A 418 34.59 7.53 -37.46
CA GLN A 418 34.47 9.00 -37.51
C GLN A 418 33.91 9.50 -36.19
N ILE A 419 34.71 10.24 -35.42
CA ILE A 419 34.34 10.74 -34.09
C ILE A 419 34.59 12.24 -34.06
N ALA A 420 33.57 13.04 -33.81
CA ALA A 420 33.70 14.50 -33.74
C ALA A 420 32.89 15.03 -32.55
N LYS A 421 33.47 15.95 -31.77
CA LYS A 421 32.93 16.36 -30.47
C LYS A 421 31.86 17.44 -30.49
#